data_AF-A0A7J2KJG2-F1
#
_entry.id   AF-A0A7J2KJG2-F1
#
_cell.length_a   1.000
_cell.length_b   1.000
_cell.length_c   1.000
_cell.angle_alpha   90.00
_cell.angle_beta   90.00
_cell.angle_gamma   90.00
#
_symmetry.space_group_name_H-M   'P 1'
#
loop_
_entity.id
_entity.type
_entity.pdbx_description
1 polymer ?
#
loop_
_entity_poly.entity_id
_entity_poly.type
_entity_poly.pdbx_seq_one_letter_code
_entity_poly.pdbx_strand_id
1 'polypeptide(L)'
;MRIGIIGPSSLNSVESINKSAKPLISGLAKKLAESGHEIVITPDKGSASEFFAQEYIKNNGKKVFEVLPLDDKEFGYKEWINADLGEHINCGTWRNQPEKLNEETDALVCIGYAVGVLAEIAYSKWFPGNFEFPVSSTSKEKHKEVEHKPKPVYIISELVSGKLPKEVRGSLNLNYVSFSNFKI
;
A
#
# COMPACT_ATOMS: atom_id res chain seq x y z
N MET A 1 9.20 -3.33 9.23
CA MET A 1 8.04 -3.74 8.42
C MET A 1 8.21 -3.18 7.02
N ARG A 2 7.63 -3.88 6.04
CA ARG A 2 7.46 -3.40 4.67
C ARG A 2 6.03 -2.95 4.46
N ILE A 3 5.83 -1.67 4.14
CA ILE A 3 4.52 -1.08 3.96
C ILE A 3 4.25 -0.90 2.47
N GLY A 4 3.19 -1.53 1.97
CA GLY A 4 2.75 -1.33 0.59
C GLY A 4 2.06 0.01 0.45
N ILE A 5 2.51 0.87 -0.47
CA ILE A 5 1.83 2.12 -0.77
C ILE A 5 1.06 1.95 -2.07
N ILE A 6 -0.26 2.02 -1.97
CA ILE A 6 -1.18 1.83 -3.09
C ILE A 6 -1.94 3.12 -3.38
N GLY A 7 -2.02 3.49 -4.66
CA GLY A 7 -2.64 4.73 -5.10
C GLY A 7 -2.90 4.73 -6.61
N PRO A 8 -3.68 5.70 -7.10
CA PRO A 8 -3.98 5.79 -8.52
C PRO A 8 -2.73 6.07 -9.37
N SER A 9 -2.77 5.65 -10.63
CA SER A 9 -1.73 5.89 -11.64
C SER A 9 -1.59 7.37 -12.04
N SER A 10 -2.45 8.24 -11.52
CA SER A 10 -2.32 9.69 -11.69
C SER A 10 -2.56 10.41 -10.37
N LEU A 11 -1.60 11.26 -9.98
CA LEU A 11 -1.74 12.15 -8.84
C LEU A 11 -2.92 13.11 -8.97
N ASN A 12 -3.26 13.53 -10.20
CA ASN A 12 -4.40 14.39 -10.49
C ASN A 12 -5.74 13.74 -10.08
N SER A 13 -5.83 12.40 -10.15
CA SER A 13 -7.03 11.68 -9.71
C SER A 13 -7.28 11.88 -8.21
N VAL A 14 -6.23 11.87 -7.38
CA VAL A 14 -6.35 12.17 -5.94
C VAL A 14 -6.65 13.64 -5.70
N GLU A 15 -6.00 14.55 -6.43
CA GLU A 15 -6.21 16.00 -6.31
C GLU A 15 -7.65 16.43 -6.66
N SER A 16 -8.30 15.70 -7.58
CA SER A 16 -9.71 15.92 -7.91
C SER A 16 -10.66 15.62 -6.75
N ILE A 17 -10.27 14.72 -5.84
CA ILE A 17 -11.00 14.40 -4.62
C ILE A 17 -10.68 15.42 -3.52
N ASN A 18 -9.40 15.74 -3.37
CA ASN A 18 -8.94 16.69 -2.36
C ASN A 18 -7.79 17.56 -2.90
N LYS A 19 -8.04 18.87 -3.01
CA LYS A 19 -7.03 19.85 -3.46
C LYS A 19 -5.77 19.90 -2.58
N SER A 20 -5.86 19.40 -1.34
CA SER A 20 -4.72 19.28 -0.41
C SER A 20 -4.02 17.91 -0.49
N ALA A 21 -4.31 17.09 -1.50
CA ALA A 21 -3.77 15.73 -1.61
C ALA A 21 -2.25 15.67 -1.59
N LYS A 22 -1.56 16.52 -2.36
CA LYS A 22 -0.08 16.57 -2.38
C LYS A 22 0.52 16.82 -0.99
N PRO A 23 0.17 17.91 -0.27
CA PRO A 23 0.62 18.12 1.10
C PRO A 23 0.34 16.95 2.06
N LEU A 24 -0.83 16.32 1.94
CA LEU A 24 -1.19 15.16 2.77
C LEU A 24 -0.31 13.94 2.46
N ILE A 25 -0.09 13.65 1.18
CA ILE A 25 0.77 12.55 0.73
C ILE A 25 2.23 12.79 1.15
N SER A 26 2.76 14.00 0.95
CA SER A 26 4.09 14.39 1.44
C SER A 26 4.22 14.25 2.96
N GLY A 27 3.22 14.72 3.70
CA GLY A 27 3.19 14.59 5.16
C GLY A 27 3.14 13.13 5.63
N LEU A 28 2.45 12.26 4.88
CA LEU A 28 2.36 10.84 5.18
C LEU A 28 3.68 10.12 4.87
N ALA A 29 4.29 10.43 3.73
CA ALA A 29 5.61 9.93 3.36
C ALA A 29 6.66 10.29 4.41
N LYS A 30 6.63 11.54 4.91
CA LYS A 30 7.47 11.97 6.03
C LYS A 30 7.24 11.14 7.30
N LYS A 31 5.98 10.95 7.72
CA LYS A 31 5.64 10.15 8.90
C LYS A 31 6.17 8.71 8.79
N LEU A 32 6.04 8.07 7.63
CA LEU A 32 6.54 6.72 7.40
C LEU A 32 8.07 6.67 7.34
N ALA A 33 8.73 7.70 6.80
CA ALA A 33 10.19 7.80 6.82
C ALA A 33 10.70 7.88 8.28
N GLU A 34 10.07 8.71 9.10
CA GLU A 34 10.40 8.89 10.52
C GLU A 34 10.14 7.63 11.37
N SER A 35 9.19 6.76 10.98
CA SER A 35 8.93 5.51 11.70
C SER A 35 9.93 4.38 11.41
N GLY A 36 10.87 4.61 10.47
CA GLY A 36 11.93 3.64 10.15
C GLY A 36 11.42 2.37 9.44
N HIS A 37 10.21 2.39 8.90
CA HIS A 37 9.67 1.31 8.07
C HIS A 37 10.19 1.42 6.65
N GLU A 38 10.20 0.29 5.93
CA GLU A 38 10.51 0.23 4.50
C GLU A 38 9.21 0.33 3.71
N ILE A 39 9.26 0.80 2.46
CA ILE A 39 8.07 0.88 1.59
C ILE A 39 8.22 -0.02 0.37
N VAL A 40 7.09 -0.52 -0.10
CA VAL A 40 6.95 -1.30 -1.34
C VAL A 40 5.92 -0.60 -2.22
N ILE A 41 6.26 -0.37 -3.47
CA ILE A 41 5.43 0.39 -4.41
C ILE A 41 5.39 -0.30 -5.77
N THR A 42 4.36 0.01 -6.55
CA THR A 42 4.42 -0.09 -8.01
C THR A 42 4.47 1.33 -8.57
N PRO A 43 5.63 1.76 -9.11
CA PRO A 43 5.90 3.17 -9.40
C PRO A 43 5.56 3.53 -10.85
N ASP A 44 4.27 3.54 -11.18
CA ASP A 44 3.83 4.09 -12.47
C ASP A 44 4.23 5.57 -12.58
N LYS A 45 4.74 6.02 -13.72
CA LYS A 45 5.16 7.41 -13.96
C LYS A 45 3.99 8.36 -13.77
N GLY A 46 4.14 9.36 -12.90
CA GLY A 46 3.12 10.35 -12.55
C GLY A 46 2.08 9.85 -11.54
N SER A 47 2.24 8.64 -11.00
CA SER A 47 1.30 8.07 -10.03
C SER A 47 1.44 8.67 -8.64
N ALA A 48 0.41 8.44 -7.82
CA ALA A 48 0.44 8.83 -6.42
C ALA A 48 1.49 8.03 -5.63
N SER A 49 1.71 6.75 -5.95
CA SER A 49 2.71 5.89 -5.30
C SER A 49 4.13 6.32 -5.67
N GLU A 50 4.38 6.71 -6.93
CA GLU A 50 5.66 7.28 -7.36
C GLU A 50 5.96 8.59 -6.60
N PHE A 51 4.99 9.52 -6.57
CA PHE A 51 5.14 10.78 -5.83
C PHE A 51 5.38 10.53 -4.33
N PHE A 52 4.65 9.60 -3.72
CA PHE A 52 4.86 9.21 -2.32
C PHE A 52 6.29 8.75 -2.08
N ALA A 53 6.82 7.87 -2.94
CA ALA A 53 8.16 7.31 -2.78
C ALA A 53 9.25 8.37 -2.94
N GLN A 54 9.08 9.31 -3.87
CA GLN A 54 9.98 10.46 -4.01
C GLN A 54 10.00 11.31 -2.73
N GLU A 55 8.83 11.60 -2.15
CA GLU A 55 8.74 12.35 -0.88
C GLU A 55 9.32 11.55 0.29
N TYR A 56 9.14 10.24 0.32
CA TYR A 56 9.71 9.37 1.34
C TYR A 56 11.24 9.38 1.27
N ILE A 57 11.83 9.29 0.07
CA ILE A 57 13.27 9.40 -0.16
C ILE A 57 13.80 10.77 0.26
N LYS A 58 13.10 11.87 -0.09
CA LYS A 58 13.47 13.24 0.33
C LYS A 58 13.52 13.40 1.85
N ASN A 59 12.73 12.61 2.59
CA ASN A 59 12.70 12.60 4.04
C ASN A 59 13.63 11.54 4.65
N ASN A 60 14.64 11.06 3.90
CA ASN A 60 15.60 10.05 4.34
C ASN A 60 14.94 8.74 4.82
N GLY A 61 13.87 8.34 4.14
CA GLY A 61 13.23 7.05 4.39
C GLY A 61 14.21 5.88 4.24
N LYS A 62 14.01 4.84 5.04
CA LYS A 62 14.92 3.70 5.18
C LYS A 62 15.22 2.97 3.87
N LYS A 63 14.19 2.51 3.15
CA LYS A 63 14.36 1.73 1.91
C LYS A 63 13.07 1.68 1.09
N VAL A 64 13.22 1.70 -0.23
CA VAL A 64 12.14 1.54 -1.22
C VAL A 64 12.36 0.24 -1.99
N PHE A 65 11.29 -0.53 -2.17
CA PHE A 65 11.22 -1.66 -3.08
C PHE A 65 10.19 -1.41 -4.17
N GLU A 66 10.50 -1.76 -5.40
CA GLU A 66 9.66 -1.54 -6.57
C GLU A 66 9.19 -2.90 -7.10
N VAL A 67 7.88 -3.17 -7.05
CA VAL A 67 7.28 -4.39 -7.61
C VAL A 67 7.02 -4.16 -9.09
N LEU A 68 7.84 -4.82 -9.92
CA LEU A 68 7.94 -4.58 -11.36
C LEU A 68 7.63 -5.84 -12.17
N PRO A 69 6.86 -5.75 -13.27
CA PRO A 69 6.54 -6.88 -14.13
C PRO A 69 7.60 -7.03 -15.23
N LEU A 70 8.82 -7.42 -14.85
CA LEU A 70 9.99 -7.41 -15.73
C LEU A 70 9.92 -8.41 -16.89
N ASP A 71 8.99 -9.38 -16.81
CA ASP A 71 8.78 -10.41 -17.82
C ASP A 71 7.56 -10.13 -18.72
N ASP A 72 6.87 -8.99 -18.52
CA ASP A 72 5.66 -8.66 -19.27
C ASP A 72 5.96 -8.23 -20.70
N LYS A 73 5.54 -9.07 -21.65
CA LYS A 73 5.60 -8.81 -23.10
C LYS A 73 4.23 -8.50 -23.70
N GLU A 74 3.14 -8.69 -22.95
CA GLU A 74 1.77 -8.49 -23.42
C GLU A 74 1.44 -7.00 -23.45
N PHE A 75 1.69 -6.31 -22.34
CA PHE A 75 1.44 -4.88 -22.17
C PHE A 75 2.74 -4.06 -22.14
N GLY A 76 3.86 -4.72 -21.80
CA GLY A 76 5.13 -4.05 -21.56
C GLY A 76 5.12 -3.20 -20.30
N TYR A 77 6.28 -2.70 -19.89
CA TYR A 77 6.42 -1.96 -18.63
C TYR A 77 7.35 -0.74 -18.68
N LYS A 78 8.35 -0.74 -19.58
CA LYS A 78 9.41 0.28 -19.62
C LYS A 78 8.92 1.72 -19.80
N GLU A 79 7.86 1.90 -20.60
CA GLU A 79 7.30 3.23 -20.84
C GLU A 79 6.45 3.73 -19.67
N TRP A 80 5.90 2.82 -18.88
CA TRP A 80 4.91 3.10 -17.84
C TRP A 80 5.51 3.31 -16.46
N ILE A 81 6.66 2.68 -16.18
CA ILE A 81 7.23 2.57 -14.83
C ILE A 81 8.46 3.46 -14.69
N ASN A 82 8.59 4.13 -13.55
CA ASN A 82 9.85 4.69 -13.07
C ASN A 82 10.55 3.64 -12.20
N ALA A 83 11.65 3.05 -12.67
CA ALA A 83 12.35 1.95 -12.00
C ALA A 83 13.65 2.41 -11.30
N ASP A 84 13.76 3.71 -10.98
CA ASP A 84 14.97 4.31 -10.43
C ASP A 84 14.81 4.73 -8.96
N LEU A 85 13.74 4.30 -8.27
CA LEU A 85 13.45 4.73 -6.90
C LEU A 85 13.97 3.76 -5.84
N GLY A 86 14.19 2.49 -6.17
CA GLY A 86 14.52 1.47 -5.17
C GLY A 86 15.06 0.15 -5.69
N GLU A 87 14.98 -0.88 -4.84
CA GLU A 87 15.36 -2.25 -5.17
C GLU A 87 14.22 -2.97 -5.90
N HIS A 88 14.51 -3.67 -6.98
CA HIS A 88 13.48 -4.30 -7.80
C HIS A 88 13.06 -5.66 -7.26
N ILE A 89 11.75 -5.86 -7.19
CA ILE A 89 11.11 -7.15 -6.97
C ILE A 89 10.35 -7.50 -8.24
N ASN A 90 10.81 -8.54 -8.95
CA ASN A 90 10.12 -9.00 -10.15
C ASN A 90 8.82 -9.74 -9.77
N CYS A 91 7.67 -9.29 -10.29
CA CYS A 91 6.39 -10.00 -10.18
C CYS A 91 6.06 -10.85 -11.42
N GLY A 92 6.94 -10.87 -12.42
CA GLY A 92 6.69 -11.52 -13.70
C GLY A 92 5.88 -10.59 -14.60
N THR A 93 4.54 -10.70 -14.54
CA THR A 93 3.61 -9.93 -15.39
C THR A 93 2.70 -9.03 -14.58
N TRP A 94 2.03 -8.07 -15.22
CA TRP A 94 1.05 -7.19 -14.57
C TRP A 94 -0.06 -7.96 -13.86
N ARG A 95 -0.41 -9.15 -14.36
CA ARG A 95 -1.45 -10.01 -13.78
C ARG A 95 -1.11 -10.45 -12.35
N ASN A 96 0.18 -10.57 -12.04
CA ASN A 96 0.68 -11.03 -10.74
C ASN A 96 1.01 -9.87 -9.79
N GLN A 97 1.07 -8.64 -10.28
CA GLN A 97 1.54 -7.49 -9.50
C GLN A 97 0.76 -7.31 -8.19
N PRO A 98 -0.60 -7.38 -8.15
CA PRO A 98 -1.34 -7.17 -6.91
C PRO A 98 -1.05 -8.26 -5.86
N GLU A 99 -0.87 -9.50 -6.31
CA GLU A 99 -0.52 -10.64 -5.44
C GLU A 99 0.89 -10.46 -4.88
N LYS A 100 1.87 -10.14 -5.74
CA LYS A 100 3.26 -9.96 -5.32
C LYS A 100 3.42 -8.79 -4.36
N LEU A 101 2.73 -7.68 -4.60
CA LEU A 101 2.70 -6.55 -3.66
C LEU A 101 2.18 -6.98 -2.28
N ASN A 102 1.11 -7.77 -2.25
CA ASN A 102 0.56 -8.28 -0.99
C ASN A 102 1.49 -9.31 -0.33
N GLU A 103 2.21 -10.13 -1.08
CA GLU A 103 3.20 -11.08 -0.55
C GLU A 103 4.36 -10.36 0.16
N GLU A 104 4.83 -9.25 -0.41
CA GLU A 104 6.04 -8.55 0.03
C GLU A 104 5.83 -7.52 1.15
N THR A 105 4.60 -7.37 1.63
CA THR A 105 4.21 -6.30 2.57
C THR A 105 3.60 -6.86 3.84
N ASP A 106 3.73 -6.15 4.95
CA ASP A 106 3.09 -6.49 6.22
C ASP A 106 1.71 -5.79 6.37
N ALA A 107 1.57 -4.63 5.72
CA ALA A 107 0.37 -3.79 5.72
C ALA A 107 0.31 -2.96 4.43
N LEU A 108 -0.88 -2.49 4.06
CA LEU A 108 -1.06 -1.55 2.95
C LEU A 108 -1.52 -0.17 3.46
N VAL A 109 -1.04 0.89 2.84
CA VAL A 109 -1.52 2.27 3.00
C VAL A 109 -2.07 2.74 1.67
N CYS A 110 -3.37 3.01 1.64
CA CYS A 110 -4.11 3.45 0.47
C CYS A 110 -4.24 4.98 0.47
N ILE A 111 -3.62 5.61 -0.53
CA ILE A 111 -3.58 7.06 -0.74
C ILE A 111 -4.50 7.54 -1.88
N GLY A 112 -5.44 6.70 -2.31
CA GLY A 112 -6.50 7.04 -3.26
C GLY A 112 -7.02 5.79 -3.97
N TYR A 113 -8.27 5.83 -4.46
CA TYR A 113 -8.83 4.70 -5.19
C TYR A 113 -8.56 4.77 -6.69
N ALA A 114 -8.31 3.60 -7.27
CA ALA A 114 -8.33 3.31 -8.70
C ALA A 114 -8.62 1.82 -8.91
N VAL A 115 -8.86 1.39 -10.15
CA VAL A 115 -9.15 -0.02 -10.46
C VAL A 115 -8.03 -0.97 -10.01
N GLY A 116 -6.76 -0.60 -10.23
CA GLY A 116 -5.61 -1.39 -9.75
C GLY A 116 -5.55 -1.44 -8.22
N VAL A 117 -5.75 -0.30 -7.56
CA VAL A 117 -5.79 -0.21 -6.09
C VAL A 117 -6.87 -1.10 -5.49
N LEU A 118 -8.06 -1.15 -6.10
CA LEU A 118 -9.12 -2.03 -5.61
C LEU A 118 -8.76 -3.51 -5.76
N ALA A 119 -7.99 -3.88 -6.78
CA ALA A 119 -7.46 -5.24 -6.91
C ALA A 119 -6.44 -5.53 -5.79
N GLU A 120 -5.48 -4.62 -5.55
CA GLU A 120 -4.50 -4.75 -4.46
C GLU A 120 -5.17 -4.88 -3.09
N ILE A 121 -6.21 -4.08 -2.83
CA ILE A 121 -7.05 -4.19 -1.62
C ILE A 121 -7.79 -5.53 -1.58
N ALA A 122 -8.36 -6.01 -2.69
CA ALA A 122 -9.09 -7.27 -2.71
C ALA A 122 -8.19 -8.46 -2.39
N TYR A 123 -6.96 -8.47 -2.92
CA TYR A 123 -5.99 -9.53 -2.66
C TYR A 123 -5.55 -9.58 -1.19
N SER A 124 -5.55 -8.46 -0.46
CA SER A 124 -5.24 -8.42 0.98
C SER A 124 -6.07 -9.38 1.84
N LYS A 125 -7.23 -9.83 1.31
CA LYS A 125 -8.05 -10.90 1.89
C LYS A 125 -7.26 -12.18 2.14
N TRP A 126 -6.39 -12.57 1.21
CA TRP A 126 -5.74 -13.89 1.17
C TRP A 126 -4.32 -13.90 1.73
N PHE A 127 -3.74 -12.73 1.97
CA PHE A 127 -2.40 -12.60 2.53
C PHE A 127 -2.52 -12.13 3.98
N PRO A 128 -1.99 -12.89 4.96
CA PRO A 128 -1.98 -12.42 6.33
C PRO A 128 -1.00 -11.24 6.47
N GLY A 129 -1.32 -10.31 7.37
CA GLY A 129 -0.35 -9.32 7.83
C GLY A 129 0.42 -9.89 9.04
N ASN A 130 1.73 -9.65 9.13
CA ASN A 130 2.55 -10.07 10.27
C ASN A 130 2.34 -9.22 11.55
N PHE A 131 1.18 -8.57 11.70
CA PHE A 131 0.93 -7.59 12.76
C PHE A 131 -0.09 -8.10 13.77
N GLU A 132 0.38 -8.53 14.94
CA GLU A 132 -0.45 -8.67 16.14
C GLU A 132 -0.34 -7.40 16.98
N PHE A 133 -1.47 -6.73 17.26
CA PHE A 133 -1.55 -5.81 18.40
C PHE A 133 -1.35 -6.63 19.68
N PRO A 134 -0.53 -6.18 20.64
CA PRO A 134 -0.43 -6.86 21.93
C PRO A 134 -1.76 -6.69 22.67
N VAL A 135 -2.62 -7.70 22.59
CA VAL A 135 -3.75 -7.86 23.50
C VAL A 135 -3.27 -8.78 24.60
N SER A 136 -3.16 -8.25 25.82
CA SER A 136 -2.79 -9.03 26.99
C SER A 136 -3.76 -10.20 27.17
N SER A 137 -3.31 -11.43 26.95
CA SER A 137 -3.94 -12.59 27.58
C SER A 137 -2.99 -13.76 27.69
N THR A 138 -2.76 -14.12 28.95
CA THR A 138 -2.27 -15.40 29.44
C THR A 138 -3.13 -16.54 28.89
N SER A 139 -2.52 -17.55 28.26
CA SER A 139 -2.65 -18.98 28.62
C SER A 139 -2.36 -19.96 27.46
N LYS A 140 -1.55 -20.97 27.83
CA LYS A 140 -1.45 -22.38 27.41
C LYS A 140 -1.83 -22.77 25.97
N GLU A 141 -0.80 -23.33 25.32
CA GLU A 141 -0.78 -24.02 24.04
C GLU A 141 -1.96 -25.00 23.84
N LYS A 142 -2.76 -24.71 22.82
CA LYS A 142 -3.52 -25.66 22.02
C LYS A 142 -3.10 -25.44 20.58
N HIS A 143 -3.11 -26.47 19.74
CA HIS A 143 -3.00 -26.34 18.28
C HIS A 143 -4.00 -25.28 17.81
N LYS A 144 -3.54 -24.03 17.68
CA LYS A 144 -4.35 -22.93 17.17
C LYS A 144 -4.41 -23.15 15.67
N GLU A 145 -5.58 -23.47 15.15
CA GLU A 145 -5.94 -22.97 13.81
C GLU A 145 -5.47 -21.52 13.78
N VAL A 146 -4.48 -21.23 12.94
CA VAL A 146 -4.03 -19.86 12.75
C VAL A 146 -5.20 -19.17 12.09
N GLU A 147 -5.97 -18.45 12.89
CA GLU A 147 -7.09 -17.64 12.41
C GLU A 147 -6.53 -16.73 11.33
N HIS A 148 -6.91 -17.01 10.07
CA HIS A 148 -6.44 -16.24 8.92
C HIS A 148 -6.97 -14.81 9.04
N LYS A 149 -6.11 -13.90 9.48
CA LYS A 149 -6.44 -12.48 9.60
C LYS A 149 -6.00 -11.76 8.33
N PRO A 150 -6.93 -11.18 7.56
CA PRO A 150 -6.58 -10.39 6.37
C PRO A 150 -5.57 -9.30 6.71
N LYS A 151 -4.65 -9.04 5.78
CA LYS A 151 -3.65 -7.98 5.90
C LYS A 151 -4.34 -6.63 6.16
N PRO A 152 -3.86 -5.85 7.15
CA PRO A 152 -4.42 -4.55 7.44
C PRO A 152 -4.19 -3.58 6.28
N VAL A 153 -5.27 -2.91 5.88
CA VAL A 153 -5.25 -1.85 4.86
C VAL A 153 -5.70 -0.55 5.51
N TYR A 154 -4.78 0.42 5.62
CA TYR A 154 -5.06 1.75 6.14
C TYR A 154 -5.44 2.69 5.01
N ILE A 155 -6.67 3.16 4.99
CA ILE A 155 -7.20 4.05 3.95
C ILE A 155 -7.22 5.47 4.52
N ILE A 156 -6.46 6.37 3.89
CA ILE A 156 -6.43 7.78 4.27
C ILE A 156 -7.73 8.43 3.82
N SER A 157 -8.58 8.74 4.79
CA SER A 157 -9.98 9.11 4.53
C SER A 157 -10.09 10.40 3.72
N GLU A 158 -9.13 11.31 3.85
CA GLU A 158 -9.06 12.57 3.13
C GLU A 158 -8.64 12.42 1.66
N LEU A 159 -8.18 11.24 1.24
CA LEU A 159 -7.68 10.98 -0.11
C LEU A 159 -8.60 10.07 -0.93
N VAL A 160 -9.79 9.73 -0.40
CA VAL A 160 -10.78 8.87 -1.07
C VAL A 160 -12.16 9.53 -1.06
N SER A 161 -13.00 9.18 -2.04
CA SER A 161 -14.35 9.73 -2.18
C SER A 161 -15.36 9.17 -1.16
N GLY A 162 -15.01 8.10 -0.45
CA GLY A 162 -15.87 7.48 0.55
C GLY A 162 -15.41 6.10 0.98
N LYS A 163 -16.27 5.42 1.75
CA LYS A 163 -16.03 4.04 2.18
C LYS A 163 -16.45 3.06 1.08
N LEU A 164 -15.70 1.98 0.95
CA LEU A 164 -16.09 0.83 0.12
C LEU A 164 -17.42 0.22 0.59
N PRO A 165 -18.17 -0.45 -0.31
CA PRO A 165 -19.45 -1.07 0.01
C PRO A 165 -19.39 -2.02 1.22
N LYS A 166 -20.49 -2.11 1.97
CA LYS A 166 -20.53 -2.83 3.26
C LYS A 166 -20.26 -4.33 3.09
N GLU A 167 -20.75 -4.91 2.01
CA GLU A 167 -20.57 -6.31 1.61
C GLU A 167 -19.10 -6.68 1.37
N VAL A 168 -18.29 -5.74 0.88
CA VAL A 168 -16.85 -5.93 0.68
C VAL A 168 -16.10 -5.79 2.01
N ARG A 169 -16.48 -4.81 2.83
CA ARG A 169 -15.80 -4.50 4.11
C ARG A 169 -15.81 -5.65 5.11
N GLY A 170 -16.80 -6.54 5.08
CA GLY A 170 -16.87 -7.67 6.02
C GLY A 170 -15.81 -8.75 5.78
N SER A 171 -15.17 -8.78 4.61
CA SER A 171 -14.15 -9.78 4.24
C SER A 171 -12.72 -9.24 4.30
N LEU A 172 -12.54 -7.96 4.64
CA LEU A 172 -11.26 -7.26 4.56
C LEU A 172 -10.97 -6.52 5.88
N ASN A 173 -9.70 -6.37 6.21
CA ASN A 173 -9.26 -5.61 7.38
C ASN A 173 -9.01 -4.14 7.01
N LEU A 174 -10.10 -3.40 6.74
CA LEU A 174 -10.02 -2.01 6.29
C LEU A 174 -10.10 -1.03 7.47
N ASN A 175 -9.10 -0.17 7.57
CA ASN A 175 -8.95 0.83 8.62
C ASN A 175 -8.99 2.23 7.99
N TYR A 176 -10.16 2.86 8.02
CA TYR A 176 -10.32 4.24 7.57
C TYR A 176 -9.81 5.18 8.63
N VAL A 177 -8.73 5.89 8.33
CA VAL A 177 -8.02 6.75 9.28
C VAL A 177 -7.88 8.15 8.71
N SER A 178 -7.99 9.17 9.57
CA SER A 178 -7.60 10.53 9.18
C SER A 178 -6.08 10.63 9.17
N PHE A 179 -5.52 11.42 8.25
CA PHE A 179 -4.11 11.77 8.23
C PHE A 179 -3.58 12.20 9.61
N SER A 180 -4.35 13.00 10.35
CA SER A 180 -3.98 13.51 11.68
C SER A 180 -3.79 12.41 12.73
N ASN A 181 -4.53 11.31 12.58
CA ASN A 181 -4.54 10.17 13.50
C ASN A 181 -3.73 8.99 12.97
N PHE A 182 -3.13 9.09 11.79
CA PHE A 182 -2.32 8.03 11.22
C PHE A 182 -1.05 7.81 12.05
N LYS A 183 -0.91 6.59 12.57
CA LYS A 183 0.25 6.11 13.31
C LYS A 183 0.51 4.67 12.86
N ILE A 184 1.77 4.38 12.54
CA ILE A 184 2.26 3.05 12.21
C ILE A 184 3.58 2.83 12.94
#